data_AF-A0A0F9L5H2-F1
#
_entry.id   AF-A0A0F9L5H2-F1
#
_cell.length_a   1.000
_cell.length_b   1.000
_cell.length_c   1.000
_cell.angle_alpha   90.00
_cell.angle_beta   90.00
_cell.angle_gamma   90.00
#
_symmetry.space_group_name_H-M   'P 1'
#
loop_
_entity.id
_entity.type
_entity.pdbx_description
1 polymer ?
#
loop_
_entity_poly.entity_id
_entity_poly.type
_entity_poly.pdbx_seq_one_letter_code
_entity_poly.pdbx_strand_id
1 'polypeptide(L)' 'MEQRFLGVWGIHRKIGKAIEKNVVEIENEIEKMVEHIDVQDLDEELIIDFIQKQQVSSAIGISMLRKKMEMG' A
#
# COMPACT_ATOMS: atom_id res chain seq x y z
N MET A 1 18.24 -30.33 -19.10
CA MET A 1 18.12 -28.86 -19.26
C MET A 1 16.88 -28.32 -18.55
N GLU A 2 15.72 -29.00 -18.65
CA GLU A 2 14.47 -28.62 -17.97
C GLU A 2 14.53 -28.58 -16.44
N GLN A 3 15.23 -29.50 -15.77
CA GLN A 3 15.34 -29.49 -14.30
C GLN A 3 16.02 -28.23 -13.74
N ARG A 4 16.99 -27.63 -14.47
CA ARG A 4 17.60 -26.35 -14.07
C ARG A 4 16.63 -25.18 -14.21
N PHE A 5 15.80 -25.18 -15.25
CA PHE A 5 14.76 -24.15 -15.45
C PHE A 5 13.69 -24.18 -14.36
N LEU A 6 13.23 -25.38 -13.96
CA LEU A 6 12.28 -25.55 -12.85
C LEU A 6 12.84 -25.06 -11.51
N GLY A 7 14.15 -25.28 -11.26
CA GLY A 7 14.84 -24.77 -10.07
C GLY A 7 14.90 -23.24 -10.02
N VAL A 8 15.25 -22.59 -11.13
CA VAL A 8 15.31 -21.12 -11.24
C VAL A 8 13.92 -20.50 -11.10
N TRP A 9 12.90 -21.11 -11.69
CA TRP A 9 11.50 -20.67 -11.54
C TRP A 9 11.00 -20.79 -10.11
N GLY A 10 11.33 -21.88 -9.41
CA GLY A 10 10.99 -22.07 -8.00
C GLY A 10 11.63 -21.01 -7.09
N ILE A 11 12.88 -20.62 -7.37
CA ILE A 11 13.57 -19.53 -6.65
C ILE A 11 12.89 -18.19 -6.93
N HIS A 12 12.63 -17.85 -8.19
CA HIS A 12 11.92 -16.63 -8.56
C HIS A 12 10.56 -16.51 -7.87
N ARG A 13 9.78 -17.59 -7.85
CA ARG A 13 8.47 -17.61 -7.20
C ARG A 13 8.57 -17.39 -5.69
N LYS A 14 9.58 -17.97 -5.02
CA LYS A 14 9.80 -17.76 -3.58
C LYS A 14 10.17 -16.32 -3.27
N ILE A 15 11.06 -15.73 -4.07
CA ILE A 15 11.46 -14.32 -3.94
C ILE A 15 10.24 -13.41 -4.16
N GLY A 16 9.47 -13.62 -5.23
CA GLY A 16 8.26 -12.85 -5.51
C GLY A 16 7.26 -12.87 -4.35
N LYS A 17 6.97 -14.05 -3.80
CA LYS A 17 6.07 -14.19 -2.63
C LYS A 17 6.60 -13.49 -1.38
N ALA A 18 7.92 -13.52 -1.15
CA ALA A 18 8.52 -12.84 -0.01
C ALA A 18 8.44 -11.32 -0.16
N ILE A 19 8.67 -10.80 -1.37
CA ILE A 19 8.49 -9.38 -1.69
C ILE A 19 7.02 -8.98 -1.51
N GLU A 20 6.06 -9.73 -2.09
CA GLU A 20 4.62 -9.47 -1.94
C GLU A 20 4.21 -9.40 -0.47
N LYS A 21 4.66 -10.36 0.35
CA LYS A 21 4.38 -10.37 1.79
C LYS A 21 4.92 -9.12 2.48
N ASN A 22 6.18 -8.75 2.22
CA ASN A 22 6.79 -7.57 2.83
C ASN A 22 6.09 -6.27 2.38
N VAL A 23 5.65 -6.18 1.12
CA VAL A 23 4.89 -5.04 0.62
C VAL A 23 3.57 -4.90 1.39
N VAL A 24 2.83 -5.99 1.57
CA VAL A 24 1.58 -5.98 2.35
C VAL A 24 1.82 -5.58 3.81
N GLU A 25 2.90 -6.06 4.43
CA GLU A 25 3.27 -5.65 5.79
C GLU A 25 3.58 -4.15 5.88
N ILE A 26 4.32 -3.61 4.91
CA ILE A 26 4.62 -2.17 4.82
C ILE A 26 3.33 -1.35 4.63
N GLU A 27 2.43 -1.77 3.74
CA GLU A 27 1.14 -1.11 3.52
C GLU A 27 0.31 -1.04 4.80
N ASN A 28 0.21 -2.15 5.55
CA ASN A 28 -0.51 -2.19 6.82
C ASN A 28 0.11 -1.28 7.88
N GLU A 29 1.44 -1.21 7.96
CA GLU A 29 2.10 -0.28 8.90
C GLU A 29 1.88 1.18 8.51
N ILE A 30 1.86 1.50 7.21
CA ILE A 30 1.52 2.85 6.75
C ILE A 30 0.07 3.20 7.08
N GLU A 31 -0.87 2.27 6.88
CA GLU A 31 -2.28 2.48 7.24
C GLU A 31 -2.42 2.84 8.73
N LYS A 32 -1.78 2.08 9.62
CA LYS A 32 -1.75 2.38 11.05
C LYS A 32 -1.13 3.74 11.35
N MET A 33 -0.06 4.14 10.66
CA MET A 33 0.55 5.46 10.85
C MET A 33 -0.42 6.58 10.45
N VAL A 34 -1.14 6.42 9.34
CA VAL A 34 -2.17 7.36 8.86
C VAL A 34 -3.31 7.53 9.87
N GLU A 35 -3.73 6.46 10.55
CA GLU A 35 -4.73 6.51 11.64
C GLU A 35 -4.33 7.46 12.79
N HIS A 36 -3.07 7.89 12.87
CA HIS A 36 -2.59 8.83 13.88
C HIS A 36 -2.27 10.23 13.34
N ILE A 37 -2.31 10.44 12.01
CA ILE A 37 -2.09 11.75 11.38
C ILE A 37 -3.32 12.64 11.56
N ASP A 38 -3.16 13.87 12.03
CA ASP A 38 -4.26 14.83 12.03
C ASP A 38 -4.57 15.28 10.59
N VAL A 39 -5.80 15.04 10.15
CA VAL A 39 -6.29 15.36 8.80
C VAL A 39 -7.33 16.48 8.81
N GLN A 40 -7.60 17.10 9.97
CA GLN A 40 -8.65 18.12 10.09
C GLN A 40 -8.42 19.32 9.17
N ASP A 41 -7.17 19.73 8.99
CA ASP A 41 -6.81 20.87 8.14
C ASP A 41 -6.55 20.49 6.67
N LEU A 42 -6.64 19.20 6.32
CA LEU A 42 -6.47 18.76 4.94
C LEU A 42 -7.75 18.95 4.14
N ASP A 43 -7.61 19.51 2.94
CA ASP A 43 -8.67 19.61 1.95
C ASP A 43 -8.99 18.23 1.36
N GLU A 44 -10.28 17.88 1.33
CA GLU A 44 -10.76 16.61 0.80
C GLU A 44 -10.43 16.44 -0.69
N GLU A 45 -10.53 17.51 -1.49
CA GLU A 45 -10.18 17.46 -2.90
C GLU A 45 -8.69 17.17 -3.10
N LEU A 46 -7.81 17.70 -2.24
CA LEU A 46 -6.38 17.39 -2.29
C LEU A 46 -6.08 15.93 -1.93
N ILE A 47 -6.82 15.33 -1.00
CA ILE A 47 -6.69 13.91 -0.65
C ILE A 47 -7.12 13.03 -1.82
N ILE A 48 -8.24 13.35 -2.46
CA ILE A 48 -8.76 12.64 -3.64
C ILE A 48 -7.79 12.76 -4.82
N ASP A 49 -7.26 13.95 -5.06
CA ASP A 49 -6.31 14.21 -6.14
C ASP A 49 -4.96 13.49 -5.88
N PHE A 50 -4.54 13.39 -4.63
CA PHE A 50 -3.41 12.56 -4.20
C PHE A 50 -3.64 11.06 -4.47
N ILE A 51 -4.81 10.52 -4.12
CA ILE A 51 -5.20 9.13 -4.42
C ILE A 51 -5.13 8.86 -5.93
N GLN A 52 -5.65 9.78 -6.74
CA GLN A 52 -5.76 9.58 -8.18
C GLN A 52 -4.42 9.74 -8.91
N LYS A 53 -3.50 10.57 -8.40
CA LYS A 53 -2.24 10.92 -9.06
C LYS A 53 -1.03 10.09 -8.61
N GLN A 54 -1.07 9.46 -7.44
CA GLN A 54 0.00 8.55 -7.00
C GLN A 54 -0.26 7.11 -7.48
N GLN A 55 0.74 6.52 -8.16
CA GLN A 55 0.82 5.07 -8.41
C GLN A 55 1.29 4.29 -7.17
N VAL A 56 1.11 4.84 -5.97
CA VAL A 56 1.43 4.17 -4.71
C VAL A 56 0.12 3.72 -4.08
N SER A 57 0.13 2.51 -3.52
CA SER A 57 -1.01 1.78 -2.99
C SER A 57 -2.18 2.65 -2.56
N SER A 58 -3.29 2.53 -3.28
CA SER A 58 -4.55 3.23 -3.03
C SER A 58 -5.06 3.08 -1.59
N ALA A 59 -4.60 2.06 -0.87
CA ALA A 59 -4.90 1.83 0.54
C ALA A 59 -4.59 3.05 1.44
N ILE A 60 -3.48 3.74 1.21
CA ILE A 60 -3.03 4.87 2.05
C ILE A 60 -4.01 6.04 1.92
N GLY A 61 -4.25 6.47 0.69
CA GLY A 61 -5.15 7.59 0.44
C GLY A 61 -6.60 7.25 0.80
N ILE A 62 -7.05 6.01 0.59
CA ILE A 62 -8.37 5.53 1.03
C ILE A 62 -8.50 5.60 2.56
N SER A 63 -7.47 5.21 3.30
CA SER A 63 -7.46 5.30 4.77
C SER A 63 -7.54 6.76 5.25
N MET A 64 -6.79 7.67 4.61
CA MET A 64 -6.85 9.11 4.89
C MET A 64 -8.25 9.69 4.66
N LEU A 65 -8.88 9.35 3.53
CA LEU A 65 -10.23 9.82 3.19
C LEU A 65 -11.26 9.31 4.20
N ARG A 66 -11.19 8.02 4.58
CA ARG A 66 -12.09 7.43 5.58
C ARG A 66 -12.00 8.17 6.92
N LYS A 67 -10.79 8.41 7.40
CA LYS A 67 -10.56 9.11 8.67
C LYS A 67 -11.09 10.56 8.64
N LYS A 68 -10.92 11.27 7.53
CA LYS A 68 -11.47 12.62 7.36
C LYS A 68 -13.00 12.63 7.48
N MET A 69 -13.67 11.64 6.88
CA MET A 69 -15.12 11.50 6.96
C MET A 69 -15.63 11.18 8.38
N GLU A 70 -14.84 10.50 9.20
CA GLU A 70 -15.18 10.19 10.61
C GLU A 70 -15.01 11.39 11.55
N MET A 71 -14.23 12.40 11.15
CA MET A 71 -13.92 13.59 11.96
C MET A 71 -14.76 14.82 11.59
N GLY A 72 -15.58 14.74 10.54
CA GLY A 72 -16.61 15.74 10.21
C GLY A 72 -17.87 15.56 11.04
#